data_AF-A0A7C5IC71-F1
#
_entry.id   AF-A0A7C5IC71-F1
#
_cell.length_a   1.000
_cell.length_b   1.000
_cell.length_c   1.000
_cell.angle_alpha   90.00
_cell.angle_beta   90.00
_cell.angle_gamma   90.00
#
_symmetry.space_group_name_H-M   'P 1'
#
loop_
_entity.id
_entity.type
_entity.pdbx_description
1 polymer ?
#
loop_
_entity_poly.entity_id
_entity_poly.type
_entity_poly.pdbx_seq_one_letter_code
_entity_poly.pdbx_strand_id
1 'polypeptide(L)'
;MKWLFTTGLVLLILGATLVLLPPNIFNQLMDSVGMSVTTYNSTNLIHRQLVEVPPNNYNFSFPLKSGLTLTGNFSVITGSAVSVLGFDKTEYTHWSSTSSGAPLFFTYPPSENGTFHYEVEKEDEYYIVFVSKTGERSIVLASITLVKEEREPSLVALMLGPIMLAIGAIIIVFRIQPDFIAPKIQKREQEIERAKATIRVAKALGIQVRGKDIEQIRREIREYMEKEKSG
;
A
#
# COMPACT_ATOMS: atom_id res chain seq x y z
N MET A 1 18.10 -17.49 27.28
CA MET A 1 16.66 -17.52 27.61
C MET A 1 16.07 -16.18 28.08
N LYS A 2 16.74 -15.36 28.92
CA LYS A 2 16.27 -14.01 29.29
C LYS A 2 16.02 -13.07 28.09
N TRP A 3 16.83 -13.25 27.03
CA TRP A 3 16.76 -12.48 25.78
C TRP A 3 15.40 -12.54 25.06
N LEU A 4 14.67 -13.67 25.11
CA LEU A 4 13.37 -13.77 24.43
C LEU A 4 12.30 -12.88 25.08
N PHE A 5 12.29 -12.81 26.42
CA PHE A 5 11.36 -11.94 27.13
C PHE A 5 11.64 -10.47 26.84
N THR A 6 12.91 -10.07 26.87
CA THR A 6 13.32 -8.69 26.51
C THR A 6 12.97 -8.36 25.06
N THR A 7 13.15 -9.29 24.11
CA THR A 7 12.74 -9.09 22.72
C THR A 7 11.24 -8.90 22.60
N GLY A 8 10.43 -9.73 23.26
CA GLY A 8 8.97 -9.60 23.26
C GLY A 8 8.51 -8.27 23.85
N LEU A 9 9.12 -7.83 24.95
CA LEU A 9 8.82 -6.54 25.58
C LEU A 9 9.19 -5.36 24.68
N VAL A 10 10.36 -5.40 24.03
CA VAL A 10 10.79 -4.37 23.08
C VAL A 10 9.83 -4.29 21.90
N LEU A 11 9.40 -5.44 21.35
CA LEU A 11 8.40 -5.46 20.26
C LEU A 11 7.05 -4.90 20.68
N LEU A 12 6.60 -5.17 21.92
CA LEU A 12 5.39 -4.56 22.45
C LEU A 12 5.51 -3.03 22.56
N ILE A 13 6.63 -2.54 23.09
CA ILE A 13 6.86 -1.10 23.24
C ILE A 13 6.93 -0.43 21.86
N LEU A 14 7.69 -0.99 20.93
CA LEU A 14 7.81 -0.45 19.57
C LEU A 14 6.47 -0.50 18.82
N GLY A 15 5.76 -1.62 18.89
CA GLY A 15 4.44 -1.76 18.28
C GLY A 15 3.41 -0.79 18.87
N ALA A 16 3.38 -0.64 20.19
CA ALA A 16 2.51 0.33 20.86
C ALA A 16 2.87 1.77 20.48
N THR A 17 4.16 2.08 20.43
CA THR A 17 4.65 3.40 20.02
C THR A 17 4.17 3.72 18.62
N LEU A 18 4.38 2.81 17.65
CA LEU A 18 3.93 3.00 16.26
C LEU A 18 2.42 3.20 16.15
N VAL A 19 1.61 2.45 16.89
CA VAL A 19 0.14 2.58 16.89
C VAL A 19 -0.33 3.91 17.51
N LEU A 20 0.41 4.42 18.50
CA LEU A 20 0.05 5.64 19.23
C LEU A 20 0.66 6.92 18.62
N LEU A 21 1.46 6.81 17.55
CA LEU A 21 2.04 7.98 16.89
C LEU A 21 0.93 8.84 16.26
N PRO A 22 1.01 10.18 16.39
CA PRO A 22 0.19 11.09 15.60
C PRO A 22 0.33 10.81 14.08
N PRO A 23 -0.75 10.92 13.29
CA PRO A 23 -0.72 10.55 11.86
C PRO A 23 0.35 11.29 11.05
N ASN A 24 0.61 12.55 11.35
CA ASN A 24 1.65 13.35 10.68
C ASN A 24 3.06 12.78 10.92
N ILE A 25 3.38 12.37 12.16
CA ILE A 25 4.68 11.79 12.50
C ILE A 25 4.79 10.37 11.93
N PHE A 26 3.71 9.59 12.00
CA PHE A 26 3.68 8.24 11.43
C PHE A 26 3.93 8.28 9.91
N ASN A 27 3.24 9.16 9.18
CA ASN A 27 3.41 9.29 7.73
C ASN A 27 4.84 9.70 7.37
N GLN A 28 5.42 10.69 8.06
CA GLN A 28 6.82 11.08 7.86
C GLN A 28 7.80 9.93 8.11
N LEU A 29 7.57 9.13 9.16
CA LEU A 29 8.38 7.96 9.45
C LEU A 29 8.26 6.93 8.32
N MET A 30 7.04 6.62 7.88
CA MET A 30 6.80 5.63 6.81
C MET A 30 7.38 6.07 5.47
N ASP A 31 7.29 7.35 5.13
CA ASP A 31 7.96 7.95 3.97
C ASP A 31 9.48 7.77 4.06
N SER A 32 10.08 8.04 5.24
CA SER A 32 11.53 7.92 5.44
C SER A 32 12.07 6.50 5.27
N VAL A 33 11.26 5.49 5.55
CA VAL A 33 11.63 4.07 5.38
C VAL A 33 11.13 3.47 4.06
N GLY A 34 10.59 4.29 3.15
CA GLY A 34 10.11 3.85 1.83
C GLY A 34 8.88 2.95 1.90
N MET A 35 8.08 3.04 2.96
CA MET A 35 6.85 2.28 3.13
C MET A 35 5.59 3.08 2.80
N SER A 36 5.75 4.23 2.14
CA SER A 36 4.68 5.04 1.58
C SER A 36 4.35 4.62 0.16
N VAL A 37 3.07 4.68 -0.20
CA VAL A 37 2.59 4.55 -1.57
C VAL A 37 2.16 5.92 -2.05
N THR A 38 2.61 6.28 -3.25
CA THR A 38 2.14 7.48 -3.93
C THR A 38 0.82 7.18 -4.60
N THR A 39 -0.24 7.85 -4.15
CA THR A 39 -1.56 7.85 -4.79
C THR A 39 -1.72 9.14 -5.57
N TYR A 40 -2.22 9.04 -6.80
CA TYR A 40 -2.53 10.20 -7.62
C TYR A 40 -4.03 10.40 -7.65
N ASN A 41 -4.51 11.48 -7.04
CA ASN A 41 -5.90 11.88 -7.15
C ASN A 41 -6.03 12.89 -8.28
N SER A 42 -6.85 12.61 -9.29
CA SER A 42 -7.02 13.46 -10.45
C SER A 42 -8.42 14.08 -10.48
N THR A 43 -8.47 15.40 -10.64
CA THR A 43 -9.71 16.17 -10.81
C THR A 43 -9.71 16.81 -12.19
N ASN A 44 -10.70 16.51 -13.02
CA ASN A 44 -10.82 17.13 -14.33
C ASN A 44 -11.35 18.56 -14.16
N LEU A 45 -10.56 19.55 -14.58
CA LEU A 45 -10.98 20.95 -14.66
C LEU A 45 -11.72 21.20 -15.98
N ILE A 46 -11.22 20.59 -17.05
CA ILE A 46 -11.85 20.55 -18.38
C ILE A 46 -11.82 19.13 -18.89
N HIS A 47 -13.00 18.58 -19.17
CA HIS A 47 -13.11 17.24 -19.73
C HIS A 47 -13.35 17.29 -21.25
N ARG A 48 -12.27 17.15 -22.04
CA ARG A 48 -12.32 17.03 -23.52
C ARG A 48 -13.29 18.02 -24.17
N GLN A 49 -13.08 19.30 -23.92
CA GLN A 49 -13.93 20.36 -24.44
C GLN A 49 -13.42 20.84 -25.81
N LEU A 50 -14.35 21.06 -26.75
CA LEU A 50 -14.06 21.79 -27.98
C LEU A 50 -14.03 23.29 -27.69
N VAL A 51 -12.91 23.91 -28.03
CA VAL A 51 -12.62 25.32 -27.76
C VAL A 51 -12.39 26.00 -29.10
N GLU A 52 -13.20 27.01 -29.41
CA GLU A 52 -12.95 27.89 -30.56
C GLU A 52 -11.93 28.95 -30.13
N VAL A 53 -10.70 28.80 -30.58
CA VAL A 53 -9.61 29.74 -30.37
C VAL A 53 -9.71 30.81 -31.45
N PRO A 54 -10.03 32.08 -31.11
CA PRO A 54 -10.09 33.15 -32.09
C PRO A 54 -8.68 33.52 -32.56
N PRO A 55 -8.55 34.39 -33.60
CA PRO A 55 -7.26 34.82 -34.14
C PRO A 55 -6.25 35.41 -33.15
N ASN A 56 -6.71 35.80 -31.95
CA ASN A 56 -5.87 36.34 -30.89
C ASN A 56 -5.55 35.24 -29.88
N ASN A 57 -6.46 35.02 -28.92
CA ASN A 57 -6.29 34.02 -27.88
C ASN A 57 -7.64 33.61 -27.27
N TYR A 58 -7.63 32.46 -26.61
CA TYR A 58 -8.69 32.00 -25.72
C TYR A 58 -8.05 31.60 -24.40
N ASN A 59 -8.68 31.89 -23.26
CA ASN A 59 -8.12 31.53 -21.95
C ASN A 59 -9.15 30.84 -21.04
N PHE A 60 -8.63 29.98 -20.17
CA PHE A 60 -9.33 29.45 -19.01
C PHE A 60 -8.68 29.98 -17.74
N SER A 61 -9.46 30.25 -16.69
CA SER A 61 -8.93 30.57 -15.37
C SER A 61 -9.41 29.58 -14.31
N PHE A 62 -8.52 29.25 -13.38
CA PHE A 62 -8.79 28.33 -12.29
C PHE A 62 -8.15 28.82 -10.99
N PRO A 63 -8.87 28.81 -9.86
CA PRO A 63 -8.25 28.96 -8.56
C PRO A 63 -7.53 27.65 -8.18
N LEU A 64 -6.21 27.69 -8.01
CA LEU A 64 -5.40 26.51 -7.70
C LEU A 64 -4.67 26.68 -6.36
N LYS A 65 -4.48 25.57 -5.65
CA LYS A 65 -3.68 25.51 -4.41
C LYS A 65 -2.27 25.04 -4.70
N SER A 66 -1.31 25.46 -3.88
CA SER A 66 0.08 25.01 -3.97
C SER A 66 0.22 23.50 -3.78
N GLY A 67 1.22 22.89 -4.43
CA GLY A 67 1.50 21.46 -4.35
C GLY A 67 0.57 20.58 -5.19
N LEU A 68 -0.19 21.20 -6.11
CA LEU A 68 -0.96 20.49 -7.11
C LEU A 68 -0.22 20.53 -8.45
N THR A 69 -0.34 19.48 -9.25
CA THR A 69 0.23 19.42 -10.59
C THR A 69 -0.86 19.63 -11.63
N LEU A 70 -0.80 20.75 -12.33
CA LEU A 70 -1.65 21.02 -13.47
C LEU A 70 -1.11 20.28 -14.69
N THR A 71 -1.92 19.40 -15.27
CA THR A 71 -1.62 18.68 -16.50
C THR A 71 -2.67 18.99 -17.54
N GLY A 72 -2.26 19.16 -18.78
CA GLY A 72 -3.22 19.27 -19.87
C GLY A 72 -2.70 18.72 -21.17
N ASN A 73 -3.64 18.41 -22.05
CA ASN A 73 -3.39 17.97 -23.39
C ASN A 73 -4.36 18.67 -24.35
N PHE A 74 -3.89 18.94 -25.56
CA PHE A 74 -4.69 19.57 -26.59
C PHE A 74 -4.43 18.96 -27.95
N SER A 75 -5.44 19.05 -28.82
CA SER A 75 -5.37 18.64 -30.22
C SER A 75 -6.16 19.63 -31.08
N VAL A 76 -5.53 20.20 -32.10
CA VAL A 76 -6.17 21.08 -33.08
C VAL A 76 -6.96 20.20 -34.05
N ILE A 77 -8.27 20.37 -34.06
CA ILE A 77 -9.19 19.62 -34.94
C ILE A 77 -9.26 20.30 -36.31
N THR A 78 -9.24 21.62 -36.35
CA THR A 78 -9.21 22.42 -37.58
C THR A 78 -8.59 23.79 -37.32
N GLY A 79 -8.06 24.42 -38.36
CA GLY A 79 -7.37 25.72 -38.30
C GLY A 79 -5.86 25.60 -38.12
N SER A 80 -5.25 26.70 -37.68
CA SER A 80 -3.80 26.82 -37.49
C SER A 80 -3.32 26.20 -36.17
N ALA A 81 -2.06 25.74 -36.15
CA ALA A 81 -1.40 25.25 -34.94
C ALA A 81 -1.42 26.29 -33.81
N VAL A 82 -1.58 25.81 -32.57
CA VAL A 82 -1.73 26.69 -31.38
C VAL A 82 -0.55 26.54 -30.42
N SER A 83 -0.24 27.61 -29.70
CA SER A 83 0.64 27.56 -28.52
C SER A 83 -0.21 27.63 -27.27
N VAL A 84 0.19 26.89 -26.22
CA VAL A 84 -0.40 26.99 -24.89
C VAL A 84 0.59 27.71 -23.98
N LEU A 85 0.12 28.73 -23.28
CA LEU A 85 0.86 29.50 -22.29
C LEU A 85 0.17 29.38 -20.93
N GLY A 86 0.95 29.21 -19.87
CA GLY A 86 0.47 29.26 -18.50
C GLY A 86 0.93 30.51 -17.77
N PHE A 87 0.04 31.17 -17.04
CA PHE A 87 0.34 32.35 -16.25
C PHE A 87 -0.30 32.27 -14.87
N ASP A 88 0.32 32.93 -13.89
CA ASP A 88 -0.42 33.34 -12.69
C ASP A 88 -1.20 34.63 -12.97
N LYS A 89 -1.98 35.09 -12.00
CA LYS A 89 -2.81 36.30 -12.16
C LYS A 89 -2.02 37.56 -12.46
N THR A 90 -0.85 37.72 -11.85
CA THR A 90 -0.03 38.93 -12.00
C THR A 90 0.56 38.99 -13.40
N GLU A 91 1.19 37.90 -13.83
CA GLU A 91 1.79 37.77 -15.16
C GLU A 91 0.72 37.77 -16.26
N TYR A 92 -0.44 37.14 -16.04
CA TYR A 92 -1.54 37.19 -16.99
C TYR A 92 -2.07 38.62 -17.18
N THR A 93 -2.23 39.38 -16.10
CA THR A 93 -2.69 40.77 -16.18
C THR A 93 -1.70 41.60 -16.99
N HIS A 94 -0.39 41.42 -16.74
CA HIS A 94 0.65 42.11 -17.51
C HIS A 94 0.61 41.70 -18.99
N TRP A 95 0.57 40.39 -19.27
CA TRP A 95 0.53 39.84 -20.62
C TRP A 95 -0.70 40.28 -21.41
N SER A 96 -1.88 40.26 -20.78
CA SER A 96 -3.13 40.66 -21.43
C SER A 96 -3.12 42.13 -21.87
N SER A 97 -2.35 42.98 -21.19
CA SER A 97 -2.23 44.41 -21.50
C SER A 97 -1.12 44.76 -22.50
N THR A 98 -0.02 44.00 -22.51
CA THR A 98 1.18 44.33 -23.30
C THR A 98 1.47 43.34 -24.43
N SER A 99 0.78 42.19 -24.46
CA SER A 99 1.18 41.00 -25.21
C SER A 99 2.60 40.51 -24.90
N SER A 100 3.14 40.90 -23.73
CA SER A 100 4.47 40.58 -23.25
C SER A 100 4.38 40.09 -21.81
N GLY A 101 5.07 39.00 -21.49
CA GLY A 101 5.03 38.41 -20.15
C GLY A 101 5.91 37.18 -20.09
N ALA A 102 6.26 36.76 -18.87
CA ALA A 102 7.04 35.55 -18.63
C ALA A 102 6.07 34.41 -18.29
N PRO A 103 5.68 33.56 -19.26
CA PRO A 103 4.82 32.43 -18.97
C PRO A 103 5.53 31.45 -18.03
N LEU A 104 4.77 30.91 -17.08
CA LEU A 104 5.22 29.88 -16.15
C LEU A 104 5.61 28.59 -16.89
N PHE A 105 4.86 28.29 -17.95
CA PHE A 105 5.19 27.24 -18.91
C PHE A 105 4.63 27.62 -20.28
N PHE A 106 5.22 27.07 -21.34
CA PHE A 106 4.74 27.28 -22.69
C PHE A 106 5.04 26.09 -23.59
N THR A 107 4.15 25.83 -24.55
CA THR A 107 4.40 24.87 -25.62
C THR A 107 4.80 25.65 -26.88
N TYR A 108 6.12 25.78 -27.09
CA TYR A 108 6.68 26.38 -28.31
C TYR A 108 7.64 25.39 -28.98
N PRO A 109 7.62 25.26 -30.32
CA PRO A 109 6.78 25.99 -31.29
C PRO A 109 5.28 25.66 -31.21
N PRO A 110 4.39 26.48 -31.83
CA PRO A 110 2.98 26.13 -31.98
C PRO A 110 2.85 24.74 -32.60
N SER A 111 1.92 23.94 -32.08
CA SER A 111 1.74 22.55 -32.49
C SER A 111 0.27 22.24 -32.74
N GLU A 112 0.01 21.23 -33.55
CA GLU A 112 -1.33 20.66 -33.69
C GLU A 112 -1.69 19.82 -32.46
N ASN A 113 -0.71 19.22 -31.78
CA ASN A 113 -0.93 18.42 -30.58
C ASN A 113 0.12 18.76 -29.54
N GLY A 114 -0.26 18.76 -28.26
CA GLY A 114 0.70 18.99 -27.19
C GLY A 114 0.19 18.55 -25.83
N THR A 115 1.15 18.37 -24.93
CA THR A 115 0.92 18.12 -23.52
C THR A 115 1.74 19.12 -22.71
N PHE A 116 1.23 19.49 -21.54
CA PHE A 116 1.95 20.32 -20.59
C PHE A 116 1.76 19.79 -19.18
N HIS A 117 2.78 20.01 -18.35
CA HIS A 117 2.80 19.67 -16.93
C HIS A 117 3.41 20.85 -16.18
N TYR A 118 2.75 21.30 -15.13
CA TYR A 118 3.19 22.42 -14.31
C TYR A 118 2.84 22.18 -12.85
N GLU A 119 3.84 22.31 -11.96
CA GLU A 119 3.63 22.22 -10.52
C GLU A 119 3.26 23.60 -9.98
N VAL A 120 2.13 23.65 -9.27
CA VAL A 120 1.59 24.90 -8.71
C VAL A 120 2.40 25.28 -7.48
N GLU A 121 3.21 26.33 -7.60
CA GLU A 121 4.10 26.79 -6.54
C GLU A 121 3.37 27.57 -5.43
N LYS A 122 2.34 28.35 -5.79
CA LYS A 122 1.61 29.23 -4.88
C LYS A 122 0.10 29.10 -5.06
N GLU A 123 -0.66 29.35 -4.00
CA GLU A 123 -2.12 29.44 -4.09
C GLU A 123 -2.51 30.77 -4.76
N ASP A 124 -3.05 30.71 -5.97
CA ASP A 124 -3.43 31.87 -6.79
C ASP A 124 -4.44 31.46 -7.88
N GLU A 125 -4.90 32.43 -8.67
CA GLU A 125 -5.64 32.22 -9.91
C GLU A 125 -4.68 32.01 -11.07
N TYR A 126 -4.81 30.88 -11.77
CA TYR A 126 -3.96 30.51 -12.89
C TYR A 126 -4.71 30.56 -14.21
N TYR A 127 -4.04 31.02 -15.25
CA TYR A 127 -4.59 31.20 -16.59
C TYR A 127 -3.89 30.30 -17.60
N ILE A 128 -4.69 29.55 -18.37
CA ILE A 128 -4.22 28.71 -19.47
C ILE A 128 -4.69 29.33 -20.77
N VAL A 129 -3.75 29.84 -21.55
CA VAL A 129 -4.01 30.65 -22.74
C VAL A 129 -3.62 29.88 -23.99
N PHE A 130 -4.59 29.65 -24.86
CA PHE A 130 -4.40 29.13 -26.21
C PHE A 130 -4.20 30.32 -27.15
N VAL A 131 -3.07 30.36 -27.83
CA VAL A 131 -2.70 31.40 -28.79
C VAL A 131 -2.65 30.79 -30.18
N SER A 132 -3.53 31.26 -31.07
CA SER A 132 -3.50 30.87 -32.48
C SER A 132 -2.36 31.61 -33.19
N LYS A 133 -1.56 30.91 -33.98
CA LYS A 133 -0.66 31.60 -34.91
C LYS A 133 -1.53 32.15 -36.05
N THR A 134 -1.19 33.35 -36.53
CA THR A 134 -1.64 33.87 -37.83
C THR A 134 -3.15 34.01 -38.01
N GLY A 135 -3.81 35.01 -37.42
CA GLY A 135 -5.05 35.63 -37.95
C GLY A 135 -6.28 34.75 -38.14
N GLU A 136 -6.17 33.44 -37.88
CA GLU A 136 -7.10 32.40 -38.23
C GLU A 136 -7.67 31.79 -36.95
N ARG A 137 -8.91 31.35 -37.08
CA ARG A 137 -9.59 30.60 -36.03
C ARG A 137 -9.11 29.16 -36.03
N SER A 138 -8.97 28.59 -34.84
CA SER A 138 -8.69 27.17 -34.66
C SER A 138 -9.71 26.55 -33.72
N ILE A 139 -10.11 25.32 -33.99
CA ILE A 139 -10.92 24.53 -33.07
C ILE A 139 -9.99 23.53 -32.39
N VAL A 140 -9.91 23.62 -31.06
CA VAL A 140 -9.00 22.81 -30.25
C VAL A 140 -9.82 21.92 -29.32
N LEU A 141 -9.54 20.62 -29.32
CA LEU A 141 -10.00 19.72 -28.29
C LEU A 141 -9.02 19.77 -27.11
N ALA A 142 -9.43 20.39 -26.00
CA ALA A 142 -8.60 20.58 -24.82
C ALA A 142 -9.09 19.73 -23.64
N SER A 143 -8.15 19.22 -22.86
CA SER A 143 -8.42 18.53 -21.60
C SER A 143 -7.39 18.98 -20.57
N ILE A 144 -7.88 19.38 -19.40
CA ILE A 144 -7.07 19.93 -18.32
C ILE A 144 -7.47 19.21 -17.03
N THR A 145 -6.47 18.64 -16.36
CA THR A 145 -6.62 17.83 -15.17
C THR A 145 -5.67 18.34 -14.10
N LEU A 146 -6.18 18.46 -12.88
CA LEU A 146 -5.40 18.75 -11.70
C LEU A 146 -5.06 17.43 -11.02
N VAL A 147 -3.78 17.16 -10.83
CA VAL A 147 -3.27 15.95 -10.19
C VAL A 147 -2.72 16.34 -8.83
N LYS A 148 -3.26 15.75 -7.77
CA LYS A 148 -2.71 15.84 -6.43
C LYS A 148 -1.93 14.57 -6.14
N GLU A 149 -0.65 14.73 -5.87
CA GLU A 149 0.17 13.65 -5.31
C GLU A 149 -0.09 13.56 -3.81
N GLU A 150 -0.66 12.44 -3.36
CA GLU A 150 -0.81 12.14 -1.94
C GLU A 150 0.05 10.93 -1.60
N ARG A 151 0.90 11.08 -0.59
CA ARG A 151 1.66 9.97 -0.03
C ARG A 151 0.91 9.41 1.15
N GLU A 152 0.49 8.16 1.03
CA GLU A 152 -0.19 7.44 2.09
C GLU A 152 0.67 6.26 2.55
N PRO A 153 0.61 5.88 3.84
CA PRO A 153 1.26 4.67 4.29
C PRO A 153 0.71 3.44 3.55
N SER A 154 1.60 2.54 3.12
CA SER A 154 1.19 1.25 2.57
C SER A 154 0.37 0.44 3.57
N LEU A 155 -0.41 -0.54 3.08
CA LEU A 155 -1.12 -1.48 3.96
C LEU A 155 -0.15 -2.18 4.94
N VAL A 156 1.07 -2.49 4.49
CA VAL A 156 2.11 -3.10 5.33
C VAL A 156 2.56 -2.15 6.44
N ALA A 157 2.76 -0.86 6.11
CA ALA A 157 3.09 0.17 7.09
C ALA A 157 2.02 0.27 8.19
N LEU A 158 0.75 0.37 7.80
CA LEU A 158 -0.38 0.45 8.73
C LEU A 158 -0.47 -0.77 9.66
N MET A 159 -0.09 -1.95 9.15
CA MET A 159 -0.15 -3.20 9.90
C MET A 159 1.11 -3.47 10.74
N LEU A 160 2.20 -2.71 10.56
CA LEU A 160 3.48 -2.96 11.21
C LEU A 160 3.36 -2.91 12.75
N GLY A 161 2.72 -1.86 13.27
CA GLY A 161 2.49 -1.70 14.71
C GLY A 161 1.69 -2.85 15.33
N PRO A 162 0.47 -3.17 14.82
CA PRO A 162 -0.33 -4.30 15.27
C PRO A 162 0.39 -5.66 15.16
N ILE A 163 1.15 -5.89 14.09
CA ILE A 163 1.92 -7.13 13.92
C ILE A 163 3.02 -7.23 14.98
N MET A 164 3.77 -6.16 15.24
CA MET A 164 4.78 -6.12 16.29
C MET A 164 4.17 -6.39 17.68
N LEU A 165 3.01 -5.82 17.96
CA LEU A 165 2.26 -6.09 19.19
C LEU A 165 1.88 -7.57 19.32
N ALA A 166 1.31 -8.16 18.27
CA ALA A 166 0.89 -9.56 18.27
C ALA A 166 2.09 -10.50 18.47
N ILE A 167 3.18 -10.30 17.74
CA ILE A 167 4.41 -11.09 17.89
C ILE A 167 5.00 -10.93 19.29
N GLY A 168 5.09 -9.70 19.80
CA GLY A 168 5.59 -9.41 21.14
C GLY A 168 4.79 -10.13 22.23
N ALA A 169 3.45 -10.09 22.13
CA ALA A 169 2.55 -10.79 23.04
C ALA A 169 2.73 -12.31 22.97
N ILE A 170 2.80 -12.88 21.76
CA ILE A 170 3.02 -14.32 21.55
C ILE A 170 4.33 -14.75 22.24
N ILE A 171 5.44 -14.04 22.01
CA ILE A 171 6.75 -14.37 22.61
C ILE A 171 6.68 -14.35 24.14
N ILE A 172 6.00 -13.37 24.72
CA ILE A 172 5.84 -13.27 26.18
C ILE A 172 4.97 -14.41 26.72
N VAL A 173 3.84 -14.72 26.09
CA VAL A 173 2.95 -15.81 26.51
C VAL A 173 3.66 -17.16 26.46
N PHE A 174 4.38 -17.46 25.37
CA PHE A 174 5.19 -18.68 25.27
C PHE A 174 6.25 -18.78 26.37
N ARG A 175 6.74 -17.64 26.88
CA ARG A 175 7.71 -17.64 27.97
C ARG A 175 7.07 -17.85 29.34
N ILE A 176 5.88 -17.28 29.58
CA ILE A 176 5.15 -17.36 30.85
C ILE A 176 4.47 -18.72 31.03
N GLN A 177 4.01 -19.35 29.93
CA GLN A 177 3.30 -20.63 29.97
C GLN A 177 3.97 -21.75 29.14
N PRO A 178 5.26 -22.08 29.36
CA PRO A 178 5.84 -23.28 28.73
C PRO A 178 5.12 -24.56 29.19
N ASP A 179 4.63 -24.53 30.44
CA ASP A 179 4.00 -25.66 31.14
C ASP A 179 2.57 -25.98 30.66
N PHE A 180 1.99 -25.19 29.75
CA PHE A 180 0.68 -25.54 29.15
C PHE A 180 0.81 -26.44 27.92
N ILE A 181 1.93 -26.36 27.20
CA ILE A 181 2.19 -27.10 25.95
C ILE A 181 3.11 -28.30 26.20
N ALA A 182 4.16 -28.13 27.00
CA ALA A 182 5.16 -29.17 27.26
C ALA A 182 4.58 -30.48 27.87
N PRO A 183 3.70 -30.47 28.89
CA PRO A 183 3.20 -31.72 29.47
C PRO A 183 2.21 -32.45 28.54
N LYS A 184 1.50 -31.76 27.65
CA LYS A 184 0.62 -32.41 26.65
C LYS A 184 1.42 -33.18 25.61
N ILE A 185 2.59 -32.67 25.22
CA ILE A 185 3.49 -33.34 24.27
C ILE A 185 4.17 -34.54 24.95
N GLN A 186 4.71 -34.36 26.16
CA GLN A 186 5.35 -35.46 26.91
C GLN A 186 4.37 -36.60 27.25
N LYS A 187 3.12 -36.29 27.63
CA LYS A 187 2.12 -37.32 27.93
C LYS A 187 1.79 -38.16 26.68
N ARG A 188 1.67 -37.54 25.51
CA ARG A 188 1.45 -38.25 24.24
C ARG A 188 2.63 -39.12 23.83
N GLU A 189 3.87 -38.64 24.01
CA GLU A 189 5.07 -39.43 23.73
C GLU A 189 5.17 -40.66 24.64
N GLN A 190 4.86 -40.51 25.94
CA GLN A 190 4.80 -41.65 26.86
C GLN A 190 3.70 -42.66 26.49
N GLU A 191 2.53 -42.19 26.06
CA GLU A 191 1.44 -43.06 25.59
C GLU A 191 1.85 -43.84 24.32
N ILE A 192 2.52 -43.18 23.38
CA ILE A 192 3.03 -43.79 22.15
C ILE A 192 4.10 -44.84 22.46
N GLU A 193 5.06 -44.56 23.34
CA GLU A 193 6.09 -45.53 23.71
C GLU A 193 5.51 -46.74 24.46
N ARG A 194 4.55 -46.51 25.36
CA ARG A 194 3.81 -47.61 26.02
C ARG A 194 3.03 -48.46 25.02
N ALA A 195 2.42 -47.83 24.01
CA ALA A 195 1.70 -48.54 22.95
C ALA A 195 2.67 -49.37 22.09
N LYS A 196 3.81 -48.80 21.69
CA LYS A 196 4.86 -49.52 20.95
C LYS A 196 5.40 -50.71 21.73
N ALA A 197 5.67 -50.54 23.03
CA ALA A 197 6.14 -51.63 23.89
C ALA A 197 5.10 -52.77 23.96
N THR A 198 3.82 -52.43 24.14
CA THR A 198 2.72 -53.41 24.15
C THR A 198 2.63 -54.17 22.82
N ILE A 199 2.74 -53.48 21.68
CA ILE A 199 2.72 -54.10 20.34
C ILE A 199 3.92 -55.03 20.13
N ARG A 200 5.11 -54.67 20.63
CA ARG A 200 6.30 -55.54 20.55
C ARG A 200 6.09 -56.84 21.33
N VAL A 201 5.55 -56.76 22.55
CA VAL A 201 5.23 -57.94 23.37
C VAL A 201 4.18 -58.81 22.67
N ALA A 202 3.11 -58.22 22.13
CA ALA A 202 2.09 -58.95 21.38
C ALA A 202 2.68 -59.74 20.20
N LYS A 203 3.54 -59.09 19.41
CA LYS A 203 4.21 -59.74 18.27
C LYS A 203 5.12 -60.88 18.70
N ALA A 204 5.86 -60.72 19.80
CA ALA A 204 6.72 -61.77 20.35
C ALA A 204 5.92 -63.01 20.80
N LEU A 205 4.69 -62.80 21.27
CA LEU A 205 3.74 -63.86 21.66
C LEU A 205 2.90 -64.38 20.48
N GLY A 206 3.17 -63.95 19.24
CA GLY A 206 2.41 -64.37 18.06
C GLY A 206 0.98 -63.82 17.97
N ILE A 207 0.63 -62.81 18.76
CA ILE A 207 -0.70 -62.21 18.80
C ILE A 207 -0.91 -61.27 17.61
N GLN A 208 -2.03 -61.42 16.89
CA GLN A 208 -2.35 -60.58 15.73
C GLN A 208 -2.74 -59.16 16.15
N VAL A 209 -1.96 -58.17 15.71
CA VAL A 209 -2.11 -56.75 16.09
C VAL A 209 -3.02 -55.95 15.15
N ARG A 210 -3.14 -56.35 13.88
CA ARG A 210 -3.80 -55.55 12.83
C ARG A 210 -5.31 -55.46 13.08
N GLY A 211 -5.84 -54.24 13.16
CA GLY A 211 -7.28 -53.98 13.35
C GLY A 211 -7.76 -54.03 14.81
N LYS A 212 -6.86 -54.22 15.78
CA LYS A 212 -7.18 -54.25 17.21
C LYS A 212 -6.74 -52.96 17.90
N ASP A 213 -7.50 -52.55 18.90
CA ASP A 213 -7.13 -51.45 19.79
C ASP A 213 -6.11 -51.91 20.85
N ILE A 214 -5.34 -50.97 21.41
CA ILE A 214 -4.25 -51.25 22.34
C ILE A 214 -4.73 -51.99 23.60
N GLU A 215 -5.95 -51.70 24.06
CA GLU A 215 -6.54 -52.38 25.23
C GLU A 215 -6.96 -53.82 24.91
N GLN A 216 -7.40 -54.11 23.68
CA GLN A 216 -7.68 -55.48 23.25
C GLN A 216 -6.39 -56.30 23.22
N ILE A 217 -5.31 -55.71 22.70
CA ILE A 217 -3.99 -56.34 22.66
C ILE A 217 -3.48 -56.62 24.09
N ARG A 218 -3.62 -55.66 25.02
CA ARG A 218 -3.22 -55.86 26.43
C ARG A 218 -3.96 -57.00 27.10
N ARG A 219 -5.26 -57.14 26.83
CA ARG A 219 -6.09 -58.20 27.38
C ARG A 219 -5.62 -59.57 26.90
N GLU A 220 -5.39 -59.72 25.59
CA GLU A 220 -4.92 -60.97 25.01
C GLU A 220 -3.51 -61.36 25.50
N ILE A 221 -2.61 -60.39 25.65
CA ILE A 221 -1.29 -60.63 26.28
C ILE A 221 -1.47 -61.19 27.70
N ARG A 222 -2.36 -60.58 28.51
CA ARG A 222 -2.59 -61.02 29.89
C ARG A 222 -3.14 -62.45 29.95
N GLU A 223 -4.16 -62.75 29.15
CA GLU A 223 -4.75 -64.09 29.07
C GLU A 223 -3.74 -65.14 28.60
N TYR A 224 -2.85 -64.78 27.67
CA TYR A 224 -1.78 -65.66 27.21
C TYR A 224 -0.79 -65.99 28.34
N MET A 225 -0.32 -64.96 29.05
CA MET A 225 0.61 -65.12 30.19
C MET A 225 -0.01 -65.88 31.37
N GLU A 226 -1.31 -65.75 31.60
CA GLU A 226 -2.03 -66.49 32.64
C GLU A 226 -2.21 -67.96 32.27
N LYS A 227 -2.47 -68.26 31.00
CA LYS A 227 -2.51 -69.66 30.50
C LYS A 227 -1.15 -70.33 30.56
N GLU A 228 -0.08 -69.62 30.21
CA GLU A 228 1.29 -70.14 30.30
C GLU A 228 1.73 -70.43 31.75
N LYS A 229 1.21 -69.69 32.73
CA LYS A 229 1.49 -69.95 34.16
C LYS A 229 0.64 -71.06 34.79
N SER A 230 -0.45 -71.45 34.15
CA SER A 230 -1.44 -72.40 34.70
C SER A 230 -1.35 -73.79 34.07
N GLY A 231 -0.47 -74.00 33.10
CA GLY A 231 -0.15 -75.29 32.47
C GLY A 231 1.29 -75.69 32.75
#